data_AF-A0A7X7T750-F1
#
_entry.id   AF-A0A7X7T750-F1
#
_cell.length_a   1.000
_cell.length_b   1.000
_cell.length_c   1.000
_cell.angle_alpha   90.00
_cell.angle_beta   90.00
_cell.angle_gamma   90.00
#
_symmetry.space_group_name_H-M   'P 1'
#
loop_
_entity.id
_entity.type
_entity.pdbx_description
1 polymer ?
#
loop_
_entity_poly.entity_id
_entity_poly.type
_entity_poly.pdbx_seq_one_letter_code
_entity_poly.pdbx_strand_id
1 'polypeptide(L)'
;MTDTPHDSGFDLQALEPERGERLYRGRSMRGTFRPGDGLVIAAVGVAAVRCGDVVVFASQNGVAESQDVVHRVVRVVAEGLITRGDGNHFVDPEPVTAANLVGVVTHARRGRRLLAVAGGARGTWRARIQRLRALARRVLGRVARRPYHALRVSGLVRRVWRPKIRVLVVRYEHGPVAKVLVGRRSVAAMSLATGRFVCRKPYDLVLRREDLERLLP
;
A
#
# COMPACT_ATOMS: atom_id res chain seq x y z
N MET A 1 18.20 -44.57 34.28
CA MET A 1 17.84 -44.57 32.85
C MET A 1 16.40 -44.07 32.74
N THR A 2 16.24 -42.75 32.83
CA THR A 2 15.01 -42.01 32.51
C THR A 2 15.48 -40.64 32.06
N ASP A 3 15.48 -40.50 30.74
CA ASP A 3 15.90 -39.35 29.96
C ASP A 3 14.70 -38.43 29.83
N THR A 4 14.78 -37.22 30.39
CA THR A 4 13.76 -36.18 30.23
C THR A 4 14.40 -35.07 29.41
N PRO A 5 13.97 -34.83 28.16
CA PRO A 5 14.57 -33.80 27.33
C PRO A 5 14.19 -32.42 27.87
N HIS A 6 15.23 -31.62 28.09
CA HIS A 6 15.14 -30.20 28.38
C HIS A 6 14.23 -29.50 27.36
N ASP A 7 13.18 -28.89 27.91
CA ASP A 7 12.30 -27.94 27.26
C ASP A 7 13.15 -26.88 26.52
N SER A 8 13.18 -26.99 25.20
CA SER A 8 13.80 -26.02 24.30
C SER A 8 12.98 -24.75 24.36
N GLY A 9 13.31 -23.92 25.34
CA GLY A 9 12.82 -22.55 25.44
C GLY A 9 12.94 -21.90 24.07
N PHE A 10 11.80 -21.53 23.52
CA PHE A 10 11.72 -20.60 22.40
C PHE A 10 12.50 -19.37 22.85
N ASP A 11 13.71 -19.22 22.32
CA ASP A 11 14.59 -18.11 22.67
C ASP A 11 13.99 -16.82 22.12
N LEU A 12 13.18 -16.19 22.98
CA LEU A 12 12.56 -14.90 22.74
C LEU A 12 13.60 -13.75 22.79
N GLN A 13 14.89 -14.04 23.03
CA GLN A 13 15.98 -13.06 22.97
C GLN A 13 16.55 -12.87 21.55
N ALA A 14 16.16 -13.68 20.55
CA ALA A 14 16.54 -13.46 19.14
C ALA A 14 15.76 -12.32 18.44
N LEU A 15 15.02 -11.49 19.20
CA LEU A 15 14.22 -10.37 18.70
C LEU A 15 14.60 -9.03 19.35
N GLU A 16 15.81 -8.91 19.91
CA GLU A 16 16.41 -7.61 20.18
C GLU A 16 16.70 -6.93 18.82
N PRO A 17 16.19 -5.71 18.54
CA PRO A 17 16.55 -4.99 17.32
C PRO A 17 18.05 -4.73 17.36
N GLU A 18 18.80 -5.40 16.47
CA GLU A 18 20.22 -5.13 16.28
C GLU A 18 20.45 -3.62 16.20
N ARG A 19 21.33 -3.12 17.07
CA ARG A 19 21.70 -1.71 17.20
C ARG A 19 22.09 -1.16 15.83
N GLY A 20 21.15 -0.51 15.14
CA GLY A 20 21.37 0.00 13.78
C GLY A 20 20.12 0.14 12.92
N GLU A 21 19.00 -0.48 13.28
CA GLU A 21 17.75 -0.29 12.53
C GLU A 21 17.03 1.02 12.89
N ARG A 22 16.73 1.86 11.88
CA ARG A 22 15.91 3.07 12.08
C ARG A 22 14.46 2.80 11.71
N LEU A 23 13.53 3.17 12.59
CA LEU A 23 12.11 2.97 12.33
C LEU A 23 11.56 4.01 11.35
N TYR A 24 11.01 3.56 10.23
CA TYR A 24 10.35 4.45 9.29
C TYR A 24 8.96 4.86 9.80
N ARG A 25 8.75 6.17 9.99
CA ARG A 25 7.47 6.73 10.48
C ARG A 25 6.67 7.50 9.42
N GLY A 26 7.31 7.86 8.31
CA GLY A 26 6.75 8.76 7.31
C GLY A 26 5.74 8.12 6.34
N ARG A 27 5.19 8.96 5.46
CA ARG A 27 4.39 8.53 4.29
C ARG A 27 5.01 8.92 2.94
N SER A 28 6.12 9.66 2.97
CA SER A 28 6.80 10.19 1.77
C SER A 28 7.36 9.10 0.85
N MET A 29 7.67 7.91 1.37
CA MET A 29 8.16 6.76 0.63
C MET A 29 7.06 5.74 0.32
N ARG A 30 5.80 6.18 0.30
CA ARG A 30 4.64 5.31 0.04
C ARG A 30 4.83 4.50 -1.25
N GLY A 31 4.69 3.18 -1.11
CA GLY A 31 4.86 2.20 -2.17
C GLY A 31 6.21 1.48 -2.13
N THR A 32 7.20 2.08 -1.48
CA THR A 32 8.48 1.45 -1.14
C THR A 32 8.48 1.01 0.33
N PHE A 33 8.18 1.92 1.26
CA PHE A 33 8.09 1.64 2.70
C PHE A 33 6.67 1.82 3.26
N ARG A 34 6.46 1.27 4.45
CA ARG A 34 5.26 1.44 5.29
C ARG A 34 5.69 1.96 6.66
N PRO A 35 4.87 2.82 7.30
CA PRO A 35 5.08 3.15 8.71
C PRO A 35 5.24 1.88 9.54
N GLY A 36 6.27 1.84 10.38
CA GLY A 36 6.63 0.68 11.18
C GLY A 36 7.65 -0.27 10.53
N ASP A 37 8.06 -0.06 9.27
CA ASP A 37 9.19 -0.80 8.70
C ASP A 37 10.49 -0.38 9.41
N GLY A 38 11.32 -1.36 9.82
CA GLY A 38 12.69 -1.12 10.30
C GLY A 38 13.66 -1.01 9.13
N LEU A 39 14.51 0.02 9.10
CA LEU A 39 15.42 0.28 7.99
C LEU A 39 16.84 -0.12 8.35
N VAL A 40 17.42 -1.02 7.56
CA VAL A 40 18.83 -1.39 7.67
C VAL A 40 19.64 -0.43 6.81
N ILE A 41 20.54 0.32 7.45
CA ILE A 41 21.29 1.40 6.82
C ILE A 41 22.76 1.01 6.74
N ALA A 42 23.32 1.10 5.54
CA ALA A 42 24.77 1.02 5.32
C ALA A 42 25.35 2.44 5.33
N ALA A 43 26.33 2.68 6.21
CA ALA A 43 27.11 3.91 6.18
C ALA A 43 27.96 3.92 4.90
N VAL A 44 27.72 4.91 4.05
CA VAL A 44 28.47 5.10 2.79
C VAL A 44 28.75 6.58 2.60
N GLY A 45 29.91 6.91 2.03
CA GLY A 45 30.21 8.28 1.63
C GLY A 45 29.33 8.74 0.46
N VAL A 46 29.07 10.04 0.37
CA VAL A 46 28.22 10.64 -0.68
C VAL A 46 28.67 10.25 -2.10
N ALA A 47 29.98 10.10 -2.33
CA ALA A 47 30.57 9.72 -3.61
C ALA A 47 30.21 8.30 -4.08
N ALA A 48 29.84 7.40 -3.16
CA ALA A 48 29.42 6.04 -3.49
C ALA A 48 27.93 5.95 -3.83
N VAL A 49 27.15 6.99 -3.51
CA VAL A 49 25.70 7.01 -3.70
C VAL A 49 25.34 7.24 -5.16
N ARG A 50 24.37 6.48 -5.67
CA ARG A 50 23.94 6.54 -7.07
C ARG A 50 22.49 6.95 -7.21
N CYS A 51 22.14 7.47 -8.38
CA CYS A 51 20.75 7.72 -8.75
C CYS A 51 19.90 6.45 -8.59
N GLY A 52 18.83 6.58 -7.81
CA GLY A 52 17.91 5.50 -7.48
C GLY A 52 18.19 4.81 -6.16
N ASP A 53 19.29 5.10 -5.47
CA ASP A 53 19.47 4.66 -4.08
C ASP A 53 18.49 5.36 -3.15
N VAL A 54 18.17 4.71 -2.04
CA VAL A 54 17.35 5.31 -0.97
C VAL A 54 18.29 5.68 0.16
N VAL A 55 18.32 6.96 0.53
CA VAL A 55 19.21 7.48 1.56
C VAL A 55 18.43 7.92 2.78
N VAL A 56 19.09 7.86 3.94
CA VAL A 56 18.66 8.50 5.17
C VAL A 56 19.57 9.71 5.40
N PHE A 57 19.01 10.85 5.74
CA PHE A 57 19.75 12.08 6.02
C PHE A 57 19.03 12.92 7.07
N ALA A 58 19.80 13.71 7.83
CA ALA A 58 19.23 14.64 8.80
C ALA A 58 18.61 15.85 8.08
N SER A 59 17.37 16.20 8.44
CA SER A 59 16.75 17.44 7.96
C SER A 59 17.50 18.66 8.49
N GLN A 60 17.72 19.66 7.63
CA GLN A 60 18.37 20.93 8.00
C GLN A 60 17.36 21.99 8.48
N ASN A 61 16.06 21.68 8.52
CA ASN A 61 14.97 22.64 8.72
C ASN A 61 14.75 23.14 10.17
N GLY A 62 15.80 23.26 10.99
CA GLY A 62 15.79 24.06 12.22
C GLY A 62 14.81 23.69 13.34
N VAL A 63 14.04 22.60 13.23
CA VAL A 63 13.20 22.11 14.33
C VAL A 63 14.08 21.29 15.27
N ALA A 64 14.00 21.58 16.58
CA ALA A 64 14.89 21.14 17.66
C ALA A 64 15.08 19.61 17.86
N GLU A 65 14.51 18.78 16.99
CA GLU A 65 14.86 17.38 16.84
C GLU A 65 15.16 17.10 15.37
N SER A 66 16.43 16.79 15.06
CA SER A 66 16.86 16.34 13.73
C SER A 66 16.05 15.12 13.29
N GLN A 67 14.95 15.34 12.57
CA GLN A 67 14.16 14.26 12.01
C GLN A 67 14.89 13.68 10.79
N ASP A 68 15.23 12.40 10.89
CA ASP A 68 15.76 11.67 9.75
C ASP A 68 14.73 11.63 8.62
N VAL A 69 15.16 12.11 7.45
CA VAL A 69 14.41 12.06 6.21
C VAL A 69 14.92 10.88 5.39
N VAL A 70 14.00 10.10 4.85
CA VAL A 70 14.32 8.91 4.05
C VAL A 70 13.74 9.10 2.66
N HIS A 71 14.58 9.36 1.66
CA HIS A 71 14.13 9.62 0.29
C HIS A 71 15.03 8.97 -0.77
N ARG A 72 14.53 8.86 -1.99
CA ARG A 72 15.28 8.29 -3.12
C ARG A 72 16.08 9.37 -3.83
N VAL A 73 17.34 9.11 -4.10
CA VAL A 73 18.21 9.94 -4.94
C VAL A 73 17.66 9.93 -6.37
N VAL A 74 17.31 11.09 -6.89
CA VAL A 74 16.83 11.22 -8.28
C VAL A 74 17.88 11.82 -9.21
N ARG A 75 18.88 12.51 -8.65
CA ARG A 75 19.99 13.09 -9.38
C ARG A 75 21.18 13.29 -8.43
N VAL A 76 22.39 13.08 -8.94
CA VAL A 76 23.64 13.46 -8.28
C VAL A 76 24.15 14.73 -8.96
N VAL A 77 24.50 15.75 -8.18
CA VAL A 77 25.04 17.04 -8.64
C VAL A 77 26.32 17.37 -7.88
N ALA A 78 27.04 18.41 -8.28
CA ALA A 78 28.29 18.80 -7.62
C ALA A 78 28.08 19.18 -6.14
N GLU A 79 26.94 19.78 -5.84
CA GLU A 79 26.56 20.27 -4.51
C GLU A 79 26.03 19.15 -3.60
N GLY A 80 25.78 17.95 -4.14
CA GLY A 80 25.28 16.81 -3.36
C GLY A 80 24.24 15.96 -4.09
N LEU A 81 23.30 15.41 -3.34
CA LEU A 81 22.27 14.50 -3.86
C LEU A 81 20.92 15.19 -3.88
N ILE A 82 20.29 15.25 -5.04
CA ILE A 82 18.89 15.68 -5.13
C ILE A 82 18.02 14.47 -4.84
N THR A 83 17.23 14.55 -3.78
CA THR A 83 16.37 13.47 -3.33
C THR A 83 14.88 13.78 -3.57
N ARG A 84 14.07 12.72 -3.52
CA ARG A 84 12.60 12.83 -3.53
C ARG A 84 11.97 11.60 -2.88
N GLY A 85 10.95 11.81 -2.06
CA GLY A 85 10.08 10.74 -1.59
C GLY A 85 9.34 10.04 -2.74
N ASP A 86 9.30 8.71 -2.76
CA ASP A 86 8.62 7.95 -3.83
C ASP A 86 7.11 8.27 -3.97
N GLY A 87 6.48 8.73 -2.89
CA GLY A 87 5.11 9.23 -2.84
C GLY A 87 4.95 10.74 -3.06
N ASN A 88 6.04 11.50 -3.13
CA ASN A 88 6.04 12.95 -3.28
C ASN A 88 6.00 13.36 -4.77
N HIS A 89 5.43 14.54 -5.02
CA HIS A 89 5.34 15.12 -6.37
C HIS A 89 6.64 15.81 -6.78
N PHE A 90 7.16 16.64 -5.88
CA PHE A 90 8.33 17.47 -6.10
C PHE A 90 9.58 16.86 -5.47
N VAL A 91 10.74 17.27 -5.97
CA VAL A 91 12.03 16.96 -5.34
C VAL A 91 12.16 17.75 -4.05
N ASP A 92 13.03 17.27 -3.17
CA ASP A 92 13.37 18.03 -1.96
C ASP A 92 14.11 19.31 -2.36
N PRO A 93 13.87 20.44 -1.67
CA PRO A 93 14.39 21.74 -2.08
C PRO A 93 15.91 21.85 -1.90
N GLU A 94 16.45 21.19 -0.87
CA GLU A 94 17.86 21.25 -0.51
C GLU A 94 18.58 19.94 -0.88
N PRO A 95 19.77 20.01 -1.48
CA PRO A 95 20.60 18.84 -1.72
C PRO A 95 21.05 18.19 -0.41
N VAL A 96 21.10 16.86 -0.39
CA VAL A 96 21.76 16.11 0.68
C VAL A 96 23.27 16.16 0.46
N THR A 97 24.00 16.65 1.44
CA THR A 97 25.46 16.78 1.42
C THR A 97 26.11 15.65 2.20
N ALA A 98 27.44 15.57 2.15
CA ALA A 98 28.18 14.63 2.99
C ALA A 98 27.96 14.88 4.49
N ALA A 99 27.68 16.13 4.89
CA ALA A 99 27.55 16.52 6.30
C ALA A 99 26.24 16.04 6.94
N ASN A 100 25.17 15.86 6.15
CA ASN A 100 23.88 15.41 6.67
C ASN A 100 23.48 14.00 6.20
N LEU A 101 24.26 13.35 5.33
CA LEU A 101 24.03 11.97 4.93
C LEU A 101 24.30 11.00 6.09
N VAL A 102 23.29 10.22 6.45
CA VAL A 102 23.42 9.13 7.44
C VAL A 102 23.84 7.82 6.77
N GLY A 103 23.30 7.54 5.58
CA GLY A 103 23.68 6.36 4.80
C GLY A 103 22.63 5.92 3.78
N VAL A 104 22.85 4.75 3.17
CA VAL A 104 21.95 4.14 2.19
C VAL A 104 21.15 3.01 2.82
N VAL A 105 19.84 3.01 2.61
CA VAL A 105 18.95 1.93 3.03
C VAL A 105 19.12 0.74 2.10
N THR A 106 19.64 -0.37 2.63
CA THR A 106 19.86 -1.60 1.84
C THR A 106 18.68 -2.55 1.97
N HIS A 107 18.06 -2.61 3.15
CA HIS A 107 16.93 -3.49 3.45
C HIS A 107 15.88 -2.81 4.31
N ALA A 108 14.64 -3.31 4.22
CA ALA A 108 13.54 -2.95 5.11
C ALA A 108 12.95 -4.20 5.78
N ARG A 109 12.91 -4.19 7.10
CA ARG A 109 12.27 -5.18 7.97
C ARG A 109 10.78 -4.86 8.07
N ARG A 110 9.91 -5.80 7.70
CA ARG A 110 8.45 -5.69 7.85
C ARG A 110 7.92 -6.91 8.58
N GLY A 111 7.69 -6.77 9.87
CA GLY A 111 7.46 -7.91 10.76
C GLY A 111 8.64 -8.88 10.65
N ARG A 112 8.37 -10.14 10.33
CA ARG A 112 9.42 -11.18 10.16
C ARG A 112 10.12 -11.19 8.79
N ARG A 113 9.77 -10.30 7.87
CA ARG A 113 10.33 -10.31 6.50
C ARG A 113 11.40 -9.25 6.33
N LEU A 114 12.58 -9.62 5.83
CA LEU A 114 13.61 -8.69 5.38
C LEU A 114 13.49 -8.50 3.86
N LEU A 115 13.29 -7.25 3.42
CA LEU A 115 13.02 -6.91 2.03
C LEU A 115 14.18 -6.08 1.47
N ALA A 116 14.85 -6.58 0.44
CA ALA A 116 15.88 -5.81 -0.27
C ALA A 116 15.28 -4.54 -0.89
N VAL A 117 15.96 -3.41 -0.66
CA VAL A 117 15.59 -2.12 -1.23
C VAL A 117 16.34 -1.95 -2.54
N ALA A 118 15.58 -1.81 -3.63
CA ALA A 118 16.17 -1.60 -4.94
C ALA A 118 16.85 -0.21 -4.99
N GLY A 119 18.17 -0.20 -5.13
CA GLY A 119 19.00 0.97 -5.42
C GLY A 119 19.35 1.11 -6.91
N GLY A 120 20.12 2.14 -7.24
CA GLY A 120 20.66 2.38 -8.58
C GLY A 120 19.60 2.41 -9.70
N ALA A 121 19.95 1.87 -10.86
CA ALA A 121 19.06 1.78 -12.03
C ALA A 121 17.75 1.03 -11.72
N ARG A 122 17.81 -0.06 -10.93
CA ARG A 122 16.62 -0.84 -10.53
C ARG A 122 15.68 -0.01 -9.66
N GLY A 123 16.24 0.74 -8.71
CA GLY A 123 15.50 1.67 -7.87
C GLY A 123 14.82 2.78 -8.68
N THR A 124 15.54 3.35 -9.64
CA THR A 124 15.02 4.37 -10.56
C THR A 124 13.84 3.84 -11.39
N TRP A 125 13.98 2.67 -12.00
CA TRP A 125 12.91 2.04 -12.78
C TRP A 125 11.69 1.71 -11.92
N ARG A 126 11.91 1.14 -10.72
CA ARG A 126 10.83 0.85 -9.77
C ARG A 126 10.07 2.12 -9.38
N ALA A 127 10.78 3.21 -9.07
CA ALA A 127 10.15 4.50 -8.77
C ALA A 127 9.34 5.05 -9.95
N ARG A 128 9.85 4.95 -11.19
CA ARG A 128 9.11 5.35 -12.40
C ARG A 128 7.82 4.55 -12.56
N ILE A 129 7.88 3.22 -12.45
CA ILE A 129 6.70 2.34 -12.55
C ILE A 129 5.67 2.70 -11.46
N GLN A 130 6.12 2.95 -10.23
CA GLN A 130 5.22 3.35 -9.15
C GLN A 130 4.49 4.67 -9.44
N ARG A 131 5.20 5.65 -10.00
CA ARG A 131 4.60 6.93 -10.41
C ARG A 131 3.60 6.76 -11.56
N LEU A 132 3.96 5.97 -12.57
CA LEU A 132 3.06 5.65 -13.67
C LEU A 132 1.80 4.94 -13.17
N ARG A 133 1.92 3.97 -12.25
CA ARG A 133 0.77 3.31 -11.62
C ARG A 133 -0.07 4.26 -10.77
N ALA A 134 0.55 5.21 -10.07
CA ALA A 134 -0.17 6.21 -9.31
C ALA A 134 -0.96 7.15 -10.22
N LEU A 135 -0.35 7.61 -11.32
CA LEU A 135 -1.00 8.42 -12.34
C LEU A 135 -2.13 7.65 -13.03
N ALA A 136 -1.86 6.42 -13.48
CA ALA A 136 -2.84 5.56 -14.12
C ALA A 136 -4.06 5.33 -13.21
N ARG A 137 -3.87 5.11 -11.90
CA ARG A 137 -5.00 5.01 -10.96
C ARG A 137 -5.81 6.29 -10.86
N ARG A 138 -5.18 7.47 -10.91
CA ARG A 138 -5.87 8.77 -10.89
C ARG A 138 -6.65 9.00 -12.19
N VAL A 139 -6.06 8.68 -13.34
CA VAL A 139 -6.68 8.84 -14.66
C VAL A 139 -7.80 7.82 -14.85
N LEU A 140 -7.57 6.54 -14.54
CA LEU A 140 -8.56 5.48 -14.66
C LEU A 140 -9.80 5.79 -13.81
N GLY A 141 -9.63 6.32 -12.60
CA GLY A 141 -10.76 6.75 -11.76
C GLY A 141 -11.62 7.86 -12.37
N ARG A 142 -11.08 8.66 -13.31
CA ARG A 142 -11.80 9.72 -14.04
C ARG A 142 -12.36 9.20 -15.35
N VAL A 143 -11.52 8.57 -16.17
CA VAL A 143 -11.86 8.11 -17.52
C VAL A 143 -12.77 6.90 -17.48
N ALA A 144 -12.58 5.96 -16.54
CA ALA A 144 -13.40 4.75 -16.47
C ALA A 144 -14.83 5.03 -15.98
N ARG A 145 -15.16 6.22 -15.44
CA ARG A 145 -16.52 6.53 -14.99
C ARG A 145 -17.54 6.51 -16.13
N ARG A 146 -17.22 7.15 -17.26
CA ARG A 146 -18.12 7.24 -18.42
C ARG A 146 -18.37 5.88 -19.10
N PRO A 147 -17.36 5.08 -19.48
CA PRO A 147 -17.59 3.76 -20.04
C PRO A 147 -18.22 2.82 -19.01
N TYR A 148 -17.89 2.93 -17.71
CA TYR A 148 -18.59 2.16 -16.68
C TYR A 148 -20.08 2.49 -16.61
N HIS A 149 -20.43 3.78 -16.66
CA HIS A 149 -21.82 4.22 -16.69
C HIS A 149 -22.52 3.76 -17.98
N ALA A 150 -21.88 3.92 -19.13
CA ALA A 150 -22.42 3.45 -20.41
C ALA A 150 -22.65 1.93 -20.41
N LEU A 151 -21.70 1.14 -19.91
CA LEU A 151 -21.85 -0.31 -19.73
C LEU A 151 -23.01 -0.65 -18.79
N ARG A 152 -23.16 0.08 -17.68
CA ARG A 152 -24.26 -0.10 -16.73
C ARG A 152 -25.64 0.19 -17.35
N VAL A 153 -25.76 1.25 -18.15
CA VAL A 153 -27.01 1.64 -18.82
C VAL A 153 -27.34 0.72 -19.98
N SER A 154 -26.33 0.29 -20.76
CA SER A 154 -26.52 -0.57 -21.94
C SER A 154 -27.14 -1.94 -21.63
N GLY A 155 -26.98 -2.43 -20.40
CA GLY A 155 -27.41 -3.78 -20.00
C GLY A 155 -26.64 -4.92 -20.67
N LEU A 156 -25.61 -4.61 -21.49
CA LEU A 156 -24.83 -5.61 -22.23
C LEU A 156 -24.13 -6.59 -21.29
N VAL A 157 -23.57 -6.09 -20.19
CA VAL A 157 -22.90 -6.92 -19.19
C VAL A 157 -23.87 -7.91 -18.54
N ARG A 158 -25.14 -7.53 -18.33
CA ARG A 158 -26.17 -8.43 -17.79
C ARG A 158 -26.54 -9.56 -18.75
N ARG A 159 -26.41 -9.33 -20.07
CA ARG A 159 -26.65 -10.36 -21.08
C ARG A 159 -25.53 -11.40 -21.10
N VAL A 160 -24.28 -10.94 -20.99
CA VAL A 160 -23.09 -11.79 -21.12
C VAL A 160 -22.68 -12.44 -19.80
N TRP A 161 -22.89 -11.76 -18.67
CA TRP A 161 -22.42 -12.21 -17.36
C TRP A 161 -23.58 -12.45 -16.38
N ARG A 162 -23.75 -13.70 -15.97
CA ARG A 162 -24.73 -14.12 -14.95
C ARG A 162 -24.02 -14.88 -13.83
N PRO A 163 -23.57 -14.21 -12.76
CA PRO A 163 -22.91 -14.89 -11.65
C PRO A 163 -23.92 -15.80 -10.93
N LYS A 164 -23.45 -16.96 -10.44
CA LYS A 164 -24.26 -17.82 -9.57
C LYS A 164 -24.49 -17.09 -8.24
N ILE A 165 -25.73 -16.69 -8.00
CA ILE A 165 -26.14 -15.95 -6.80
C ILE A 165 -26.82 -16.87 -5.80
N ARG A 166 -26.65 -16.56 -4.52
CA ARG A 166 -27.44 -17.11 -3.41
C ARG A 166 -27.98 -15.96 -2.59
N VAL A 167 -29.25 -16.03 -2.20
CA VAL A 167 -29.89 -15.02 -1.35
C VAL A 167 -30.05 -15.61 0.05
N LEU A 168 -29.62 -14.87 1.06
CA LEU A 168 -29.83 -15.20 2.47
C LEU A 168 -30.59 -14.06 3.14
N VAL A 169 -31.70 -14.37 3.79
CA VAL A 169 -32.42 -13.41 4.63
C VAL A 169 -31.93 -13.57 6.06
N VAL A 170 -31.29 -12.54 6.59
CA VAL A 170 -30.80 -12.52 7.97
C VAL A 170 -31.67 -11.56 8.77
N ARG A 171 -32.20 -12.02 9.90
CA ARG A 171 -32.97 -11.20 10.82
C ARG A 171 -32.01 -10.47 11.76
N TYR A 172 -32.08 -9.15 11.77
CA TYR A 172 -31.37 -8.29 12.72
C TYR A 172 -32.40 -7.58 13.61
N GLU A 173 -31.95 -7.04 14.74
CA GLU A 173 -32.80 -6.26 15.66
C GLU A 173 -33.45 -5.05 14.96
N HIS A 174 -32.76 -4.44 13.99
CA HIS A 174 -33.27 -3.31 13.19
C HIS A 174 -34.09 -3.74 11.96
N GLY A 175 -34.48 -5.02 11.88
CA GLY A 175 -35.28 -5.57 10.79
C GLY A 175 -34.52 -6.55 9.88
N PRO A 176 -35.25 -7.29 9.03
CA PRO A 176 -34.65 -8.31 8.19
C PRO A 176 -33.89 -7.70 7.00
N VAL A 177 -32.72 -8.26 6.70
CA VAL A 177 -31.84 -7.85 5.61
C VAL A 177 -31.58 -9.03 4.68
N ALA A 178 -31.93 -8.88 3.41
CA ALA A 178 -31.58 -9.81 2.36
C ALA A 178 -30.15 -9.55 1.88
N LYS A 179 -29.27 -10.54 1.99
CA LYS A 179 -27.90 -10.50 1.48
C LYS A 179 -27.76 -11.37 0.24
N VAL A 180 -27.17 -10.81 -0.81
CA VAL A 180 -26.81 -11.54 -2.02
C VAL A 180 -25.34 -11.94 -1.96
N LEU A 181 -25.09 -13.23 -2.11
CA LEU A 181 -23.78 -13.85 -2.12
C LEU A 181 -23.41 -14.31 -3.53
N VAL A 182 -22.16 -14.05 -3.93
CA VAL A 182 -21.51 -14.72 -5.05
C VAL A 182 -20.31 -15.48 -4.51
N GLY A 183 -20.39 -16.81 -4.55
CA GLY A 183 -19.48 -17.69 -3.80
C GLY A 183 -19.58 -17.43 -2.29
N ARG A 184 -18.46 -17.07 -1.65
CA ARG A 184 -18.38 -16.78 -0.21
C ARG A 184 -18.45 -15.29 0.14
N ARG A 185 -18.71 -14.42 -0.84
CA ARG A 185 -18.64 -12.95 -0.64
C ARG A 185 -20.03 -12.33 -0.74
N SER A 186 -20.39 -11.48 0.23
CA SER A 186 -21.58 -10.62 0.16
C SER A 186 -21.32 -9.52 -0.86
N VAL A 187 -22.12 -9.50 -1.93
CA VAL A 187 -21.99 -8.55 -3.04
C VAL A 187 -23.11 -7.54 -3.09
N ALA A 188 -24.29 -7.85 -2.55
CA ALA A 188 -25.36 -6.88 -2.33
C ALA A 188 -26.08 -7.15 -1.01
N ALA A 189 -26.75 -6.12 -0.50
CA ALA A 189 -27.63 -6.20 0.66
C ALA A 189 -28.84 -5.28 0.46
N MET A 190 -30.00 -5.72 0.89
CA MET A 190 -31.24 -4.93 0.91
C MET A 190 -31.89 -5.02 2.28
N SER A 191 -32.11 -3.87 2.91
CA SER A 191 -32.99 -3.80 4.06
C SER A 191 -34.43 -3.98 3.60
N LEU A 192 -35.14 -4.98 4.12
CA LEU A 192 -36.55 -5.20 3.79
C LEU A 192 -37.46 -4.21 4.51
N ALA A 193 -37.03 -3.67 5.66
CA ALA A 193 -37.77 -2.66 6.40
C ALA A 193 -37.74 -1.28 5.73
N THR A 194 -36.59 -0.90 5.14
CA THR A 194 -36.40 0.45 4.57
C THR A 194 -36.28 0.48 3.05
N GLY A 195 -36.26 -0.68 2.39
CA GLY A 195 -36.03 -0.80 0.95
C GLY A 195 -34.64 -0.35 0.49
N ARG A 196 -33.72 -0.05 1.41
CA ARG A 196 -32.38 0.44 1.08
C ARG A 196 -31.54 -0.68 0.48
N PHE A 197 -31.18 -0.53 -0.80
CA PHE A 197 -30.33 -1.45 -1.54
C PHE A 197 -28.89 -0.92 -1.67
N VAL A 198 -27.91 -1.77 -1.36
CA VAL A 198 -26.48 -1.47 -1.54
C VAL A 198 -25.85 -2.63 -2.30
N CYS A 199 -25.15 -2.32 -3.40
CA CYS A 199 -24.45 -3.31 -4.22
C CYS A 199 -22.98 -2.90 -4.42
N ARG A 200 -22.08 -3.88 -4.36
CA ARG A 200 -20.66 -3.70 -4.61
C ARG A 200 -20.37 -3.73 -6.09
N LYS A 201 -19.52 -2.82 -6.56
CA LYS A 201 -18.98 -2.87 -7.92
C LYS A 201 -18.09 -4.11 -8.10
N PRO A 202 -18.12 -4.78 -9.27
CA PRO A 202 -18.90 -4.45 -10.47
C PRO A 202 -20.27 -5.15 -10.54
N TYR A 203 -20.77 -5.72 -9.44
CA TYR A 203 -22.01 -6.50 -9.45
C TYR A 203 -23.27 -5.63 -9.68
N ASP A 204 -23.18 -4.32 -9.48
CA ASP A 204 -24.21 -3.33 -9.84
C ASP A 204 -24.41 -3.17 -11.36
N LEU A 205 -23.57 -3.81 -12.18
CA LEU A 205 -23.77 -3.95 -13.63
C LEU A 205 -24.79 -5.04 -13.99
N VAL A 206 -25.01 -6.00 -13.09
CA VAL A 206 -25.86 -7.19 -13.34
C VAL A 206 -27.03 -7.25 -12.37
N LEU A 207 -26.79 -6.96 -11.09
CA LEU A 207 -27.79 -7.04 -10.02
C LEU A 207 -28.45 -5.68 -9.84
N ARG A 208 -29.77 -5.65 -10.02
CA ARG A 208 -30.62 -4.51 -9.64
C ARG A 208 -31.48 -4.83 -8.43
N ARG A 209 -32.12 -3.79 -7.90
CA ARG A 209 -33.06 -3.93 -6.79
C ARG A 209 -34.21 -4.85 -7.18
N GLU A 210 -34.77 -4.65 -8.37
CA GLU A 210 -35.89 -5.43 -8.91
C GLU A 210 -35.58 -6.93 -9.00
N ASP A 211 -34.32 -7.29 -9.28
CA ASP A 211 -33.90 -8.70 -9.36
C ASP A 211 -33.94 -9.37 -7.98
N LEU A 212 -33.60 -8.61 -6.93
CA LEU A 212 -33.63 -9.12 -5.57
C LEU A 212 -35.08 -9.21 -5.05
N GLU A 213 -35.94 -8.26 -5.39
CA GLU A 213 -37.37 -8.31 -5.07
C GLU A 213 -38.05 -9.54 -5.69
N ARG A 214 -37.64 -9.97 -6.90
CA ARG A 214 -38.15 -11.20 -7.54
C ARG A 214 -37.61 -12.51 -6.95
N LEU A 215 -36.47 -12.45 -6.27
CA LEU A 215 -35.80 -13.63 -5.69
C LEU A 215 -36.11 -13.82 -4.21
N LEU A 216 -36.82 -12.85 -3.61
CA LEU A 216 -37.33 -12.98 -2.27
C LEU A 216 -38.66 -13.76 -2.32
N PRO A 217 -38.86 -14.72 -1.40
CA PRO A 217 -40.09 -15.49 -1.30
C PRO A 217 -41.27 -14.63 -0.83
#